data_AF-A0A0F9JNY2-F1
#
_entry.id   AF-A0A0F9JNY2-F1
#
_cell.length_a   1.000
_cell.length_b   1.000
_cell.length_c   1.000
_cell.angle_alpha   90.00
_cell.angle_beta   90.00
_cell.angle_gamma   90.00
#
_symmetry.space_group_name_H-M   'P 1'
#
loop_
_entity.id
_entity.type
_entity.pdbx_description
1 polymer ?
#
loop_
_entity_poly.entity_id
_entity_poly.type
_entity_poly.pdbx_seq_one_letter_code
_entity_poly.pdbx_strand_id
1 'polypeptide(L)'
;NKWGALERKFGFFHVADIEKVRKIAFKEWSWQFESKMAINDIIYAVTTHQLDPYKKVDAERWLLGELMDIRELSRLNLMHDLREKNNSFTMLKVLVENSMVNSVLFIDDFEKIISIIKPQDEGSEEFFDPSWLYGNSSSPEKRSAEKTLDKILQLRKIKGLRIIITLKSQEFYEEIKRKIKEKNNSLSFLLMEPVYLSNFLENDIFLFYKKLLEDFFRDINYTEYFENFKHSYFPLNESNLKFIFKQAKGNPREILKLLIKTFSKIILSNERFGKLIE
;
A
#
# COMPACT_ATOMS: atom_id res chain seq x y z
N ASN A 1 5.37 -12.94 26.29
CA ASN A 1 5.09 -13.99 27.30
C ASN A 1 5.76 -15.32 27.00
N LYS A 2 5.61 -15.90 25.79
CA LYS A 2 6.18 -17.22 25.44
C LYS A 2 7.70 -17.33 25.66
N TRP A 3 8.44 -16.26 25.38
CA TRP A 3 9.90 -16.23 25.55
C TRP A 3 10.39 -15.93 26.98
N GLY A 4 9.51 -15.94 27.99
CA GLY A 4 9.90 -15.68 29.38
C GLY A 4 10.07 -14.19 29.75
N ALA A 5 9.56 -13.27 28.92
CA ALA A 5 9.69 -11.82 29.17
C ALA A 5 9.03 -11.31 30.48
N LEU A 6 8.16 -12.11 31.11
CA LEU A 6 7.53 -11.80 32.39
C LEU A 6 8.24 -12.46 33.59
N GLU A 7 9.30 -13.23 33.36
CA GLU A 7 10.02 -13.89 34.45
C GLU A 7 10.76 -12.86 35.32
N ARG A 8 10.57 -12.97 36.64
CA ARG A 8 11.13 -12.05 37.62
C ARG A 8 12.61 -12.38 37.86
N LYS A 9 13.51 -11.44 37.54
CA LYS A 9 14.95 -11.58 37.83
C LYS A 9 15.32 -11.10 39.23
N PHE A 10 14.63 -10.07 39.77
CA PHE A 10 14.93 -9.49 41.08
C PHE A 10 13.64 -9.18 41.88
N GLY A 11 13.14 -10.15 42.65
CA GLY A 11 12.05 -9.92 43.61
C GLY A 11 10.81 -9.25 42.99
N PHE A 12 10.39 -8.11 43.54
CA PHE A 12 9.20 -7.36 43.12
C PHE A 12 9.33 -6.63 41.77
N PHE A 13 10.54 -6.40 41.25
CA PHE A 13 10.75 -5.61 40.04
C PHE A 13 10.76 -6.50 38.78
N HIS A 14 9.95 -6.13 37.78
CA HIS A 14 9.84 -6.82 36.49
C HIS A 14 10.98 -6.37 35.55
N VAL A 15 12.21 -6.72 35.89
CA VAL A 15 13.35 -6.53 34.97
C VAL A 15 13.52 -7.83 34.19
N ALA A 16 13.02 -7.85 32.96
CA ALA A 16 13.16 -8.99 32.05
C ALA A 16 14.64 -9.19 31.69
N ASP A 17 15.12 -10.44 31.72
CA ASP A 17 16.44 -10.77 31.20
C ASP A 17 16.39 -10.80 29.66
N ILE A 18 16.67 -9.65 29.04
CA ILE A 18 16.58 -9.49 27.58
C ILE A 18 17.46 -10.51 26.85
N GLU A 19 18.65 -10.82 27.36
CA GLU A 19 19.54 -11.81 26.74
C GLU A 19 18.97 -13.23 26.82
N LYS A 20 18.43 -13.61 27.98
CA LYS A 20 17.74 -14.91 28.13
C LYS A 20 16.55 -15.01 27.19
N VAL A 21 15.73 -13.97 27.11
CA VAL A 21 14.57 -13.90 26.20
C VAL A 21 15.00 -14.07 24.75
N ARG A 22 16.06 -13.37 24.32
CA ARG A 22 16.62 -13.49 22.95
C ARG A 22 17.12 -14.90 22.65
N LYS A 23 17.83 -15.54 23.60
CA LYS A 23 18.34 -16.93 23.43
C LYS A 23 17.20 -17.93 23.28
N ILE A 24 16.14 -17.81 24.09
CA ILE A 24 14.95 -18.67 24.00
C ILE A 24 14.25 -18.44 22.66
N ALA A 25 13.98 -17.18 22.30
CA ALA A 25 13.37 -16.79 21.03
C ALA A 25 14.14 -17.37 19.84
N PHE A 26 15.47 -17.24 19.85
CA PHE A 26 16.32 -17.75 18.78
C PHE A 26 16.25 -19.27 18.67
N LYS A 27 16.30 -19.99 19.79
CA LYS A 27 16.19 -21.46 19.80
C LYS A 27 14.86 -21.95 19.25
N GLU A 28 13.76 -21.26 19.56
CA GLU A 28 12.43 -21.61 19.07
C GLU A 28 12.24 -21.29 17.58
N TRP A 29 12.70 -20.12 17.14
CA TRP A 29 12.43 -19.62 15.80
C TRP A 29 13.49 -20.01 14.76
N SER A 30 14.73 -20.34 15.15
CA SER A 30 15.81 -20.63 14.20
C SER A 30 15.53 -21.77 13.24
N TRP A 31 14.61 -22.67 13.57
CA TRP A 31 14.22 -23.82 12.75
C TRP A 31 13.06 -23.52 11.79
N GLN A 32 12.34 -22.41 12.02
CA GLN A 32 11.13 -22.05 11.27
C GLN A 32 11.42 -21.14 10.07
N PHE A 33 12.64 -20.58 10.00
CA PHE A 33 13.05 -19.61 8.99
C PHE A 33 14.34 -20.06 8.30
N GLU A 34 14.45 -19.74 7.00
CA GLU A 34 15.60 -20.13 6.18
C GLU A 34 16.88 -19.38 6.60
N SER A 35 16.78 -18.08 6.92
CA SER A 35 17.92 -17.25 7.33
C SER A 35 17.99 -17.09 8.84
N LYS A 36 18.99 -17.73 9.44
CA LYS A 36 19.32 -17.58 10.88
C LYS A 36 19.84 -16.19 11.23
N MET A 37 20.48 -15.50 10.28
CA MET A 37 20.96 -14.13 10.50
C MET A 37 19.79 -13.16 10.58
N ALA A 38 18.84 -13.26 9.64
CA ALA A 38 17.67 -12.41 9.59
C ALA A 38 16.78 -12.55 10.83
N ILE A 39 16.54 -13.78 11.27
CA ILE A 39 15.71 -14.01 12.47
C ILE A 39 16.39 -13.47 13.72
N ASN A 40 17.73 -13.52 13.80
CA ASN A 40 18.47 -12.94 14.92
C ASN A 40 18.28 -11.42 14.95
N ASP A 41 18.48 -10.72 13.82
CA ASP A 41 18.27 -9.27 13.74
C ASP A 41 16.83 -8.89 14.14
N ILE A 42 15.83 -9.62 13.66
CA ILE A 42 14.42 -9.37 14.01
C ILE A 42 14.13 -9.60 15.49
N ILE A 43 14.66 -10.68 16.08
CA ILE A 43 14.53 -10.93 17.52
C ILE A 43 15.14 -9.79 18.32
N TYR A 44 16.31 -9.30 17.91
CA TYR A 44 16.95 -8.14 18.54
C TYR A 44 16.08 -6.89 18.42
N ALA A 45 15.55 -6.58 17.23
CA ALA A 45 14.68 -5.43 17.02
C ALA A 45 13.39 -5.51 17.87
N VAL A 46 12.67 -6.65 17.82
CA VAL A 46 11.42 -6.84 18.56
C VAL A 46 11.64 -6.80 20.07
N THR A 47 12.67 -7.49 20.58
CA THR A 47 12.96 -7.49 22.02
C THR A 47 13.42 -6.12 22.51
N THR A 48 14.20 -5.38 21.71
CA THR A 48 14.59 -4.00 22.03
C THR A 48 13.37 -3.08 22.06
N HIS A 49 12.51 -3.15 21.03
CA HIS A 49 11.28 -2.36 20.97
C HIS A 49 10.36 -2.60 22.17
N GLN A 50 10.26 -3.85 22.65
CA GLN A 50 9.34 -4.21 23.73
C GLN A 50 9.93 -4.05 25.14
N LEU A 51 11.23 -4.25 25.32
CA LEU A 51 11.86 -4.38 26.64
C LEU A 51 12.88 -3.28 26.97
N ASP A 52 13.41 -2.57 25.97
CA ASP A 52 14.39 -1.49 26.16
C ASP A 52 13.75 -0.12 25.88
N PRO A 53 13.38 0.65 26.91
CA PRO A 53 12.73 1.95 26.71
C PRO A 53 13.64 2.99 26.07
N TYR A 54 14.97 2.85 26.18
CA TYR A 54 15.92 3.84 25.67
C TYR A 54 16.15 3.71 24.17
N LYS A 55 16.06 2.49 23.63
CA LYS A 55 16.28 2.17 22.22
C LYS A 55 15.00 1.86 21.46
N LYS A 56 13.85 2.01 22.12
CA LYS A 56 12.53 1.67 21.58
C LYS A 56 12.25 2.37 20.25
N VAL A 57 12.46 3.68 20.17
CA VAL A 57 12.14 4.50 18.99
C VAL A 57 12.97 4.07 17.79
N ASP A 58 14.24 3.78 17.98
CA ASP A 58 15.11 3.32 16.89
C ASP A 58 14.69 1.92 16.43
N ALA A 59 14.39 1.01 17.36
CA ALA A 59 13.90 -0.31 17.01
C ALA A 59 12.55 -0.25 16.26
N GLU A 60 11.68 0.68 16.63
CA GLU A 60 10.41 0.93 15.95
C GLU A 60 10.62 1.43 14.51
N ARG A 61 11.51 2.42 14.31
CA ARG A 61 11.89 2.91 12.97
C ARG A 61 12.32 1.76 12.05
N TRP A 62 13.18 0.87 12.55
CA TRP A 62 13.65 -0.28 11.78
C TRP A 62 12.50 -1.26 11.45
N LEU A 63 11.65 -1.59 12.44
CA LEU A 63 10.50 -2.46 12.24
C LEU A 63 9.45 -1.89 11.28
N LEU A 64 9.37 -0.56 11.18
CA LEU A 64 8.52 0.17 10.24
C LEU A 64 9.13 0.31 8.84
N GLY A 65 10.33 -0.23 8.61
CA GLY A 65 10.93 -0.29 7.29
C GLY A 65 11.96 0.79 6.98
N GLU A 66 12.36 1.60 7.96
CA GLU A 66 13.35 2.65 7.76
C GLU A 66 14.76 2.06 7.57
N LEU A 67 15.47 2.53 6.55
CA LEU A 67 16.85 2.11 6.26
C LEU A 67 17.80 2.80 7.23
N MET A 68 18.61 2.00 7.93
CA MET A 68 19.49 2.50 8.98
C MET A 68 20.94 2.57 8.57
N ASP A 69 21.67 3.54 9.12
CA ASP A 69 23.12 3.60 8.97
C ASP A 69 23.85 2.59 9.88
N ILE A 70 25.15 2.42 9.68
CA ILE A 70 25.98 1.47 10.45
C ILE A 70 25.99 1.80 11.96
N ARG A 71 25.89 3.09 12.32
CA ARG A 71 25.92 3.54 13.72
C ARG A 71 24.60 3.20 14.41
N GLU A 72 23.49 3.42 13.74
CA GLU A 72 22.14 3.08 14.18
C GLU A 72 21.98 1.57 14.36
N LEU A 73 22.44 0.78 13.37
CA LEU A 73 22.45 -0.68 13.45
C LEU A 73 23.29 -1.18 14.64
N SER A 74 24.50 -0.64 14.80
CA SER A 74 25.38 -0.98 15.93
C SER A 74 24.72 -0.65 17.28
N ARG A 75 24.03 0.49 17.38
CA ARG A 75 23.29 0.87 18.60
C ARG A 75 22.19 -0.13 18.94
N LEU A 76 21.51 -0.69 17.93
CA LEU A 76 20.48 -1.73 18.09
C LEU A 76 21.04 -3.16 18.20
N ASN A 77 22.36 -3.33 18.07
CA ASN A 77 23.02 -4.63 17.92
C ASN A 77 22.46 -5.46 16.75
N LEU A 78 22.09 -4.79 15.66
CA LEU A 78 21.68 -5.42 14.41
C LEU A 78 22.88 -5.55 13.48
N MET A 79 22.98 -6.67 12.79
CA MET A 79 24.09 -6.94 11.87
C MET A 79 23.81 -6.43 10.47
N HIS A 80 22.53 -6.43 10.03
CA HIS A 80 22.17 -6.06 8.68
C HIS A 80 20.94 -5.15 8.61
N ASP A 81 20.98 -4.23 7.65
CA ASP A 81 19.84 -3.42 7.24
C ASP A 81 18.82 -4.25 6.43
N LEU A 82 17.64 -3.69 6.19
CA LEU A 82 16.55 -4.30 5.41
C LEU A 82 16.88 -4.52 3.93
N ARG A 83 17.97 -3.93 3.44
CA ARG A 83 18.53 -4.17 2.10
C ARG A 83 19.07 -5.60 1.94
N GLU A 84 19.42 -6.27 3.04
CA GLU A 84 19.80 -7.68 3.00
C GLU A 84 18.63 -8.52 2.50
N LYS A 85 18.92 -9.48 1.61
CA LYS A 85 17.94 -10.18 0.77
C LYS A 85 16.81 -10.84 1.57
N ASN A 86 17.10 -11.32 2.77
CA ASN A 86 16.18 -12.09 3.60
C ASN A 86 15.60 -11.29 4.75
N ASN A 87 16.28 -10.22 5.21
CA ASN A 87 15.85 -9.43 6.37
C ASN A 87 14.45 -8.83 6.19
N SER A 88 14.20 -8.13 5.08
CA SER A 88 12.89 -7.50 4.81
C SER A 88 11.75 -8.52 4.72
N PHE A 89 11.94 -9.62 3.98
CA PHE A 89 10.94 -10.68 3.88
C PHE A 89 10.66 -11.36 5.23
N THR A 90 11.72 -11.69 5.96
CA THR A 90 11.61 -12.37 7.26
C THR A 90 10.94 -11.45 8.29
N MET A 91 11.28 -10.16 8.28
CA MET A 91 10.67 -9.15 9.15
C MET A 91 9.16 -9.08 8.89
N LEU A 92 8.77 -8.90 7.63
CA LEU A 92 7.37 -8.83 7.26
C LEU A 92 6.62 -10.12 7.63
N LYS A 93 7.24 -11.29 7.38
CA LYS A 93 6.66 -12.58 7.74
C LYS A 93 6.41 -12.70 9.25
N VAL A 94 7.40 -12.34 10.08
CA VAL A 94 7.27 -12.38 11.54
C VAL A 94 6.16 -11.45 12.01
N LEU A 95 6.13 -10.21 11.52
CA LEU A 95 5.13 -9.21 11.94
C LEU A 95 3.71 -9.64 11.56
N VAL A 96 3.50 -10.11 10.33
CA VAL A 96 2.17 -10.48 9.83
C VAL A 96 1.68 -11.79 10.45
N GLU A 97 2.52 -12.84 10.52
CA GLU A 97 2.10 -14.14 11.05
C GLU A 97 1.85 -14.12 12.56
N ASN A 98 2.42 -13.14 13.28
CA ASN A 98 2.19 -12.94 14.71
C ASN A 98 1.21 -11.80 15.02
N SER A 99 0.61 -11.19 14.00
CA SER A 99 -0.46 -10.21 14.17
C SER A 99 -1.76 -10.89 14.63
N MET A 100 -2.52 -10.22 15.49
CA MET A 100 -3.85 -10.69 15.92
C MET A 100 -4.89 -10.60 14.79
N VAL A 101 -4.65 -9.73 13.81
CA VAL A 101 -5.52 -9.48 12.67
C VAL A 101 -4.78 -9.75 11.36
N ASN A 102 -5.52 -10.22 10.36
CA ASN A 102 -4.97 -10.40 9.02
C ASN A 102 -4.52 -9.06 8.44
N SER A 103 -3.42 -9.08 7.70
CA SER A 103 -2.84 -7.89 7.07
C SER A 103 -3.21 -7.82 5.60
N VAL A 104 -3.42 -6.60 5.10
CA VAL A 104 -3.69 -6.34 3.69
C VAL A 104 -2.55 -5.50 3.12
N LEU A 105 -1.92 -5.98 2.06
CA LEU A 105 -1.02 -5.22 1.22
C LEU A 105 -1.79 -4.75 -0.03
N PHE A 106 -1.98 -3.44 -0.13
CA PHE A 106 -2.61 -2.82 -1.30
C PHE A 106 -1.53 -2.26 -2.22
N ILE A 107 -1.56 -2.63 -3.49
CA ILE A 107 -0.64 -2.15 -4.52
C ILE A 107 -1.44 -1.48 -5.62
N ASP A 108 -1.27 -0.17 -5.75
CA ASP A 108 -1.94 0.62 -6.77
C ASP A 108 -1.16 0.62 -8.10
N ASP A 109 -1.85 0.76 -9.23
CA ASP A 109 -1.29 0.76 -10.59
C ASP A 109 -0.28 -0.39 -10.81
N PHE A 110 -0.67 -1.62 -10.46
CA PHE A 110 0.24 -2.78 -10.49
C PHE A 110 0.82 -3.03 -11.88
N GLU A 111 0.10 -2.63 -12.94
CA GLU A 111 0.61 -2.72 -14.29
C GLU A 111 1.87 -1.87 -14.52
N LYS A 112 2.09 -0.76 -13.81
CA LYS A 112 3.34 0.04 -13.95
C LYS A 112 4.58 -0.73 -13.54
N ILE A 113 4.46 -1.55 -12.49
CA ILE A 113 5.54 -2.42 -12.02
C ILE A 113 5.92 -3.45 -13.10
N ILE A 114 4.98 -3.79 -13.97
CA ILE A 114 5.11 -4.81 -15.01
C ILE A 114 5.32 -4.19 -16.40
N SER A 115 4.84 -2.98 -16.68
CA SER A 115 4.89 -2.31 -17.99
C SER A 115 6.27 -1.75 -18.31
N ILE A 116 7.15 -1.67 -17.32
CA ILE A 116 8.61 -1.57 -17.46
C ILE A 116 9.17 -2.67 -18.42
N ILE A 117 8.38 -3.70 -18.75
CA ILE A 117 8.71 -4.78 -19.68
C ILE A 117 8.50 -4.40 -21.18
N LYS A 118 7.87 -3.25 -21.49
CA LYS A 118 7.86 -2.67 -22.84
C LYS A 118 8.21 -1.18 -22.75
N PRO A 119 9.42 -0.74 -23.15
CA PRO A 119 9.74 0.67 -23.18
C PRO A 119 8.93 1.30 -24.31
N GLN A 120 7.89 2.06 -23.98
CA GLN A 120 7.28 3.03 -24.89
C GLN A 120 7.21 4.44 -24.32
N ASP A 121 7.60 4.66 -23.05
CA ASP A 121 7.62 6.00 -22.46
C ASP A 121 9.06 6.50 -22.31
N GLU A 122 9.41 7.54 -23.07
CA GLU A 122 10.72 8.24 -23.12
C GLU A 122 11.09 9.00 -21.82
N GLY A 123 10.49 8.65 -20.68
CA GLY A 123 10.62 9.38 -19.42
C GLY A 123 10.92 8.53 -18.18
N SER A 124 11.17 7.23 -18.32
CA SER A 124 11.55 6.39 -17.18
C SER A 124 13.02 6.56 -16.84
N GLU A 125 13.33 6.77 -15.55
CA GLU A 125 14.70 6.77 -15.02
C GLU A 125 15.50 5.55 -15.52
N GLU A 126 16.68 5.80 -16.09
CA GLU A 126 17.53 4.74 -16.66
C GLU A 126 18.02 3.79 -15.57
N PHE A 127 17.58 2.53 -15.61
CA PHE A 127 18.08 1.49 -14.71
C PHE A 127 19.37 0.88 -15.28
N PHE A 128 20.51 1.26 -14.74
CA PHE A 128 21.80 0.72 -15.18
C PHE A 128 22.06 -0.70 -14.61
N ASP A 129 22.11 -1.71 -15.48
CA ASP A 129 22.59 -3.08 -15.16
C ASP A 129 23.85 -3.39 -16.01
N PRO A 130 25.05 -3.52 -15.40
CA PRO A 130 26.30 -3.79 -16.12
C PRO A 130 26.29 -5.11 -16.91
N SER A 131 25.42 -6.06 -16.56
CA SER A 131 25.33 -7.35 -17.23
C SER A 131 24.67 -7.28 -18.62
N TRP A 132 24.08 -6.14 -18.98
CA TRP A 132 23.58 -5.84 -20.31
C TRP A 132 24.70 -5.57 -21.33
N LEU A 133 25.82 -4.98 -20.89
CA LEU A 133 27.00 -4.71 -21.71
C LEU A 133 27.67 -5.98 -22.26
N TYR A 134 27.35 -7.16 -21.70
CA TYR A 134 27.94 -8.45 -22.05
C TYR A 134 27.00 -9.35 -22.87
N GLY A 135 26.02 -8.78 -23.59
CA GLY A 135 25.30 -9.49 -24.65
C GLY A 135 24.04 -10.25 -24.22
N ASN A 136 23.42 -9.87 -23.11
CA ASN A 136 22.11 -10.42 -22.75
C ASN A 136 20.97 -9.77 -23.55
N SER A 137 20.12 -10.58 -24.16
CA SER A 137 18.98 -10.17 -25.01
C SER A 137 17.78 -9.56 -24.26
N SER A 138 17.88 -9.37 -22.94
CA SER A 138 16.81 -8.83 -22.10
C SER A 138 17.22 -7.48 -21.51
N SER A 139 16.34 -6.48 -21.61
CA SER A 139 16.61 -5.14 -21.07
C SER A 139 16.72 -5.17 -19.53
N PRO A 140 17.56 -4.31 -18.92
CA PRO A 140 17.66 -4.14 -17.47
C PRO A 140 16.31 -3.94 -16.76
N GLU A 141 15.44 -3.16 -17.39
CA GLU A 141 14.08 -2.83 -16.97
C GLU A 141 13.25 -4.09 -16.82
N LYS A 142 13.25 -4.94 -17.86
CA LYS A 142 12.51 -6.20 -17.87
C LYS A 142 12.95 -7.13 -16.74
N ARG A 143 14.26 -7.21 -16.47
CA ARG A 143 14.81 -8.03 -15.37
C ARG A 143 14.42 -7.50 -14.01
N SER A 144 14.41 -6.19 -13.83
CA SER A 144 14.00 -5.55 -12.57
C SER A 144 12.52 -5.81 -12.28
N ALA A 145 11.66 -5.67 -13.29
CA ALA A 145 10.24 -5.97 -13.20
C ALA A 145 9.98 -7.46 -12.88
N GLU A 146 10.70 -8.38 -13.53
CA GLU A 146 10.58 -9.82 -13.25
C GLU A 146 11.02 -10.18 -11.81
N LYS A 147 12.13 -9.60 -11.33
CA LYS A 147 12.58 -9.76 -9.94
C LYS A 147 11.56 -9.21 -8.94
N THR A 148 10.93 -8.09 -9.26
CA THR A 148 9.91 -7.46 -8.41
C THR A 148 8.66 -8.32 -8.34
N LEU A 149 8.18 -8.83 -9.48
CA LEU A 149 7.08 -9.78 -9.53
C LEU A 149 7.39 -11.04 -8.70
N ASP A 150 8.61 -11.58 -8.81
CA ASP A 150 9.01 -12.75 -8.02
C ASP A 150 8.99 -12.49 -6.52
N LYS A 151 9.46 -11.32 -6.08
CA LYS A 151 9.36 -10.91 -4.66
C LYS A 151 7.91 -10.84 -4.21
N ILE A 152 7.02 -10.23 -5.00
CA ILE A 152 5.59 -10.11 -4.66
C ILE A 152 4.93 -11.50 -4.61
N LEU A 153 5.27 -12.39 -5.54
CA LEU A 153 4.81 -13.77 -5.52
C LEU A 153 5.37 -14.59 -4.35
N GLN A 154 6.51 -14.20 -3.78
CA GLN A 154 7.05 -14.81 -2.56
C GLN A 154 6.28 -14.36 -1.32
N LEU A 155 5.77 -13.13 -1.27
CA LEU A 155 4.97 -12.61 -0.15
C LEU A 155 3.75 -13.48 0.14
N ARG A 156 3.21 -14.17 -0.86
CA ARG A 156 2.10 -15.14 -0.68
C ARG A 156 2.40 -16.25 0.34
N LYS A 157 3.69 -16.54 0.60
CA LYS A 157 4.10 -17.56 1.57
C LYS A 157 3.81 -17.14 3.01
N ILE A 158 3.56 -15.86 3.25
CA ILE A 158 3.28 -15.29 4.56
C ILE A 158 1.81 -15.56 4.92
N LYS A 159 1.59 -16.32 5.99
CA LYS A 159 0.23 -16.62 6.46
C LYS A 159 -0.43 -15.36 7.01
N GLY A 160 -1.71 -15.16 6.71
CA GLY A 160 -2.47 -13.98 7.17
C GLY A 160 -2.26 -12.72 6.32
N LEU A 161 -1.39 -12.76 5.29
CA LEU A 161 -1.25 -11.67 4.32
C LEU A 161 -2.24 -11.86 3.16
N ARG A 162 -3.00 -10.81 2.86
CA ARG A 162 -3.81 -10.70 1.63
C ARG A 162 -3.24 -9.58 0.77
N ILE A 163 -3.14 -9.81 -0.52
CA ILE A 163 -2.63 -8.82 -1.48
C ILE A 163 -3.79 -8.39 -2.37
N ILE A 164 -4.03 -7.09 -2.44
CA ILE A 164 -5.00 -6.48 -3.35
C ILE A 164 -4.21 -5.63 -4.33
N ILE A 165 -4.42 -5.85 -5.62
CA ILE A 165 -3.79 -5.09 -6.69
C ILE A 165 -4.87 -4.35 -7.48
N THR A 166 -4.57 -3.13 -7.92
CA THR A 166 -5.38 -2.43 -8.92
C THR A 166 -4.73 -2.54 -10.29
N LEU A 167 -5.57 -2.55 -11.32
CA LEU A 167 -5.17 -2.64 -12.71
C LEU A 167 -6.02 -1.70 -13.54
N LYS A 168 -5.41 -1.07 -14.56
CA LYS A 168 -6.14 -0.18 -15.48
C LYS A 168 -7.11 -0.88 -16.42
N SER A 169 -6.80 -2.10 -16.86
CA SER A 169 -7.59 -2.79 -17.86
C SER A 169 -7.50 -4.31 -17.73
N GLN A 170 -8.47 -5.00 -18.34
CA GLN A 170 -8.51 -6.46 -18.39
C GLN A 170 -7.32 -7.07 -19.15
N GLU A 171 -6.78 -6.36 -20.14
CA GLU A 171 -5.64 -6.83 -20.92
C GLU A 171 -4.40 -7.03 -20.04
N PHE A 172 -4.17 -6.12 -19.08
CA PHE A 172 -3.07 -6.25 -18.12
C PHE A 172 -3.27 -7.45 -17.19
N TYR A 173 -4.50 -7.73 -16.77
CA TYR A 173 -4.81 -8.91 -15.96
C TYR A 173 -4.45 -10.20 -16.71
N GLU A 174 -4.86 -10.32 -17.97
CA GLU A 174 -4.53 -11.51 -18.78
C GLU A 174 -3.02 -11.64 -19.03
N GLU A 175 -2.31 -10.53 -19.24
CA GLU A 175 -0.86 -10.55 -19.36
C GLU A 175 -0.17 -11.05 -18.07
N ILE A 176 -0.60 -10.56 -16.92
CA ILE A 176 -0.09 -10.98 -15.60
C ILE A 176 -0.35 -12.46 -15.38
N LYS A 177 -1.59 -12.90 -15.64
CA LYS A 177 -2.01 -14.29 -15.51
C LYS A 177 -1.16 -15.21 -16.39
N ARG A 178 -0.89 -14.81 -17.63
CA ARG A 178 0.00 -15.54 -18.55
C ARG A 178 1.43 -15.64 -18.00
N LYS A 179 2.03 -14.52 -17.56
CA LYS A 179 3.40 -14.51 -17.01
C LYS A 179 3.53 -15.39 -15.76
N ILE A 180 2.53 -15.36 -14.87
CA ILE A 180 2.50 -16.23 -13.69
C ILE A 180 2.41 -17.70 -14.10
N LYS A 181 1.59 -18.01 -15.12
CA LYS A 181 1.45 -19.37 -15.65
C LYS A 181 2.74 -19.90 -16.28
N GLU A 182 3.46 -19.07 -17.03
CA GLU A 182 4.76 -19.39 -17.63
C GLU A 182 5.80 -19.73 -16.55
N LYS A 183 5.81 -19.01 -15.42
CA LYS A 183 6.74 -19.29 -14.32
C LYS A 183 6.35 -20.53 -13.51
N ASN A 184 5.08 -20.64 -13.14
CA ASN A 184 4.59 -21.78 -12.38
C ASN A 184 3.07 -21.93 -12.54
N ASN A 185 2.67 -22.95 -13.30
CA ASN A 185 1.27 -23.23 -13.62
C ASN A 185 0.38 -23.39 -12.38
N SER A 186 0.92 -23.87 -11.25
CA SER A 186 0.17 -24.04 -9.99
C SER A 186 -0.23 -22.72 -9.31
N LEU A 187 0.42 -21.61 -9.66
CA LEU A 187 0.13 -20.29 -9.08
C LEU A 187 -1.04 -19.57 -9.74
N SER A 188 -1.42 -20.02 -10.93
CA SER A 188 -2.52 -19.40 -11.68
C SER A 188 -3.87 -19.49 -10.94
N PHE A 189 -4.09 -20.59 -10.20
CA PHE A 189 -5.28 -20.81 -9.38
C PHE A 189 -5.38 -19.89 -8.15
N LEU A 190 -4.30 -19.19 -7.80
CA LEU A 190 -4.27 -18.27 -6.65
C LEU A 190 -4.73 -16.86 -7.01
N LEU A 191 -4.81 -16.53 -8.30
CA LEU A 191 -5.37 -15.27 -8.77
C LEU A 191 -6.89 -15.35 -8.64
N MET A 192 -7.46 -14.41 -7.89
CA MET A 192 -8.91 -14.24 -7.84
C MET A 192 -9.40 -13.56 -9.12
N GLU A 193 -10.67 -13.81 -9.46
CA GLU A 193 -11.31 -13.10 -10.55
C GLU A 193 -11.35 -11.59 -10.25
N PRO A 194 -11.08 -10.74 -11.25
CA PRO A 194 -11.01 -9.30 -11.06
C PRO A 194 -12.38 -8.73 -10.72
N VAL A 195 -12.39 -7.77 -9.80
CA VAL A 195 -13.58 -6.97 -9.50
C VAL A 195 -13.52 -5.72 -10.37
N TYR A 196 -14.52 -5.58 -11.25
CA TYR A 196 -14.62 -4.43 -12.14
C TYR A 196 -15.36 -3.29 -11.44
N LEU A 197 -14.73 -2.12 -11.40
CA LEU A 197 -15.38 -0.90 -10.96
C LEU A 197 -16.21 -0.33 -12.11
N SER A 198 -17.52 -0.22 -11.90
CA SER A 198 -18.42 0.40 -12.86
C SER A 198 -18.37 1.92 -12.76
N ASN A 199 -18.69 2.57 -13.88
CA ASN A 199 -19.03 3.99 -13.86
C ASN A 199 -20.25 4.25 -12.96
N PHE A 200 -20.40 5.50 -12.54
CA PHE A 200 -21.59 5.94 -11.83
C PHE A 200 -22.85 5.70 -12.68
N LEU A 201 -23.91 5.30 -11.99
CA LEU A 201 -25.27 5.37 -12.48
C LEU A 201 -25.78 6.81 -12.36
N GLU A 202 -26.88 7.13 -13.05
CA GLU A 202 -27.44 8.49 -13.01
C GLU A 202 -27.79 8.93 -11.59
N ASN A 203 -28.27 8.01 -10.74
CA ASN A 203 -28.60 8.34 -9.36
C ASN A 203 -27.37 8.62 -8.48
N ASP A 204 -26.21 8.04 -8.82
CA ASP A 204 -24.99 8.16 -8.01
C ASP A 204 -24.45 9.59 -8.05
N ILE A 205 -24.69 10.36 -9.12
CA ILE A 205 -24.21 11.75 -9.20
C ILE A 205 -24.87 12.64 -8.15
N PHE A 206 -26.16 12.40 -7.83
CA PHE A 206 -26.86 13.19 -6.83
C PHE A 206 -26.32 12.89 -5.43
N LEU A 207 -26.07 11.62 -5.12
CA LEU A 207 -25.48 11.21 -3.85
C LEU A 207 -24.04 11.71 -3.73
N PHE A 208 -23.24 11.56 -4.78
CA PHE A 208 -21.87 12.04 -4.85
C PHE A 208 -21.79 13.55 -4.62
N TYR A 209 -22.63 14.32 -5.30
CA TYR A 209 -22.70 15.77 -5.16
C TYR A 209 -23.13 16.20 -3.75
N LYS A 210 -24.17 15.57 -3.18
CA LYS A 210 -24.62 15.86 -1.82
C LYS A 210 -23.53 15.60 -0.80
N LYS A 211 -22.80 14.49 -0.94
CA LYS A 211 -21.67 14.17 -0.06
C LYS A 211 -20.56 15.20 -0.14
N LEU A 212 -20.23 15.67 -1.35
CA LEU A 212 -19.26 16.77 -1.52
C LEU A 212 -19.71 18.08 -0.84
N LEU A 213 -21.00 18.41 -0.91
CA LEU A 213 -21.54 19.57 -0.18
C LEU A 213 -21.44 19.37 1.33
N GLU A 214 -21.80 18.18 1.82
CA GLU A 214 -21.71 17.84 3.25
C GLU A 214 -20.26 17.95 3.75
N ASP A 215 -19.30 17.39 3.01
CA ASP A 215 -17.87 17.49 3.29
C ASP A 215 -17.42 18.95 3.34
N PHE A 216 -17.82 19.76 2.34
CA PHE A 216 -17.52 21.19 2.31
C PHE A 216 -18.05 21.94 3.54
N PHE A 217 -19.33 21.78 3.90
CA PHE A 217 -19.93 22.47 5.05
C PHE A 217 -19.33 22.01 6.39
N ARG A 218 -18.93 20.74 6.48
CA ARG A 218 -18.19 20.20 7.63
C ARG A 218 -16.81 20.85 7.75
N ASP A 219 -16.07 20.98 6.65
CA ASP A 219 -14.73 21.55 6.65
C ASP A 219 -14.71 23.04 7.07
N ILE A 220 -15.78 23.78 6.77
CA ILE A 220 -15.93 25.18 7.21
C ILE A 220 -16.62 25.34 8.57
N ASN A 221 -16.98 24.25 9.27
CA ASN A 221 -17.74 24.23 10.52
C ASN A 221 -19.16 24.86 10.45
N TYR A 222 -19.85 24.74 9.32
CA TYR A 222 -21.23 25.20 9.10
C TYR A 222 -22.20 24.03 8.90
N THR A 223 -22.08 22.97 9.70
CA THR A 223 -22.91 21.75 9.59
C THR A 223 -24.40 22.00 9.84
N GLU A 224 -24.75 22.91 10.76
CA GLU A 224 -26.15 23.31 11.01
C GLU A 224 -26.81 23.92 9.77
N TYR A 225 -26.02 24.59 8.93
CA TYR A 225 -26.51 25.19 7.69
C TYR A 225 -26.83 24.13 6.65
N PHE A 226 -26.06 23.03 6.60
CA PHE A 226 -26.29 21.92 5.67
C PHE A 226 -27.67 21.25 5.87
N GLU A 227 -28.17 21.17 7.12
CA GLU A 227 -29.51 20.63 7.38
C GLU A 227 -30.61 21.42 6.65
N ASN A 228 -30.43 22.74 6.47
CA ASN A 228 -31.35 23.58 5.67
C ASN A 228 -31.26 23.30 4.16
N PHE A 229 -30.16 22.70 3.68
CA PHE A 229 -29.90 22.40 2.26
C PHE A 229 -30.01 20.91 1.93
N LYS A 230 -30.39 20.05 2.89
CA LYS A 230 -30.41 18.59 2.74
C LYS A 230 -31.27 18.08 1.58
N HIS A 231 -32.33 18.81 1.26
CA HIS A 231 -33.24 18.54 0.15
C HIS A 231 -32.96 19.39 -1.10
N SER A 232 -31.92 20.21 -1.07
CA SER A 232 -31.52 21.09 -2.15
C SER A 232 -30.24 20.58 -2.83
N TYR A 233 -30.08 20.96 -4.09
CA TYR A 233 -28.83 20.80 -4.84
C TYR A 233 -28.13 22.12 -5.09
N PHE A 234 -28.57 23.19 -4.40
CA PHE A 234 -27.97 24.53 -4.55
C PHE A 234 -26.46 24.49 -4.27
N PRO A 235 -25.63 25.19 -5.07
CA PRO A 235 -25.99 26.14 -6.13
C PRO A 235 -26.42 25.53 -7.47
N LEU A 236 -26.33 24.21 -7.64
CA LEU A 236 -26.82 23.53 -8.83
C LEU A 236 -28.30 23.12 -8.67
N ASN A 237 -28.78 22.36 -9.65
CA ASN A 237 -30.11 21.75 -9.63
C ASN A 237 -30.03 20.36 -10.29
N GLU A 238 -31.13 19.62 -10.27
CA GLU A 238 -31.16 18.27 -10.84
C GLU A 238 -30.84 18.26 -12.34
N SER A 239 -31.35 19.21 -13.11
CA SER A 239 -31.12 19.31 -14.55
C SER A 239 -29.63 19.49 -14.87
N ASN A 240 -28.93 20.35 -14.11
CA ASN A 240 -27.51 20.60 -14.26
C ASN A 240 -26.70 19.32 -13.96
N LEU A 241 -27.06 18.60 -12.89
CA LEU A 241 -26.39 17.35 -12.53
C LEU A 241 -26.63 16.27 -13.59
N LYS A 242 -27.86 16.10 -14.08
CA LYS A 242 -28.16 15.16 -15.18
C LYS A 242 -27.39 15.51 -16.46
N PHE A 243 -27.23 16.79 -16.76
CA PHE A 243 -26.42 17.24 -17.90
C PHE A 243 -24.95 16.87 -17.74
N ILE A 244 -24.36 17.15 -16.57
CA ILE A 244 -22.98 16.77 -16.24
C ILE A 244 -22.79 15.25 -16.34
N PHE A 245 -23.73 14.47 -15.80
CA PHE A 245 -23.72 13.01 -15.89
C PHE A 245 -23.70 12.52 -17.35
N LYS A 246 -24.58 13.07 -18.20
CA LYS A 246 -24.64 12.72 -19.62
C LYS A 246 -23.35 13.07 -20.36
N GLN A 247 -22.74 14.21 -20.06
CA GLN A 247 -21.47 14.61 -20.68
C GLN A 247 -20.31 13.68 -20.25
N ALA A 248 -20.21 13.37 -18.97
CA ALA A 248 -19.15 12.51 -18.43
C ALA A 248 -19.39 11.01 -18.65
N LYS A 249 -20.58 10.62 -19.12
CA LYS A 249 -21.01 9.22 -19.30
C LYS A 249 -20.78 8.35 -18.05
N GLY A 250 -21.05 8.93 -16.88
CA GLY A 250 -20.87 8.29 -15.59
C GLY A 250 -19.41 8.15 -15.10
N ASN A 251 -18.41 8.64 -15.82
CA ASN A 251 -17.02 8.58 -15.35
C ASN A 251 -16.82 9.52 -14.14
N PRO A 252 -16.48 9.02 -12.94
CA PRO A 252 -16.39 9.85 -11.74
C PRO A 252 -15.36 10.98 -11.82
N ARG A 253 -14.22 10.73 -12.48
CA ARG A 253 -13.15 11.72 -12.64
C ARG A 253 -13.59 12.87 -13.56
N GLU A 254 -14.25 12.56 -14.66
CA GLU A 254 -14.79 13.57 -15.57
C GLU A 254 -15.96 14.34 -14.95
N ILE A 255 -16.84 13.67 -14.20
CA ILE A 255 -17.89 14.33 -13.40
C ILE A 255 -17.27 15.38 -12.47
N LEU A 256 -16.24 15.01 -11.71
CA LEU A 256 -15.56 15.92 -10.79
C LEU A 256 -14.97 17.13 -11.52
N LYS A 257 -14.29 16.91 -12.66
CA LYS A 257 -13.74 18.00 -13.48
C LYS A 257 -14.84 18.95 -13.98
N LEU A 258 -15.96 18.42 -14.47
CA LEU A 258 -17.08 19.22 -14.94
C LEU A 258 -17.73 20.01 -13.80
N LEU A 259 -17.91 19.41 -12.63
CA LEU A 259 -18.39 20.09 -11.44
C LEU A 259 -17.47 21.26 -11.07
N ILE A 260 -16.16 21.02 -10.94
CA ILE A 260 -15.17 22.08 -10.65
C ILE A 260 -15.27 23.21 -11.68
N LYS A 261 -15.27 22.88 -12.97
CA LYS A 261 -15.40 23.87 -14.05
C LYS A 261 -16.69 24.69 -13.93
N THR A 262 -17.80 24.04 -13.55
CA THR A 262 -19.11 24.68 -13.39
C THR A 262 -19.11 25.62 -12.20
N PHE A 263 -18.57 25.19 -11.05
CA PHE A 263 -18.43 26.04 -9.87
C PHE A 263 -17.52 27.24 -10.12
N SER A 264 -16.37 27.03 -10.76
CA SER A 264 -15.47 28.14 -11.12
C SER A 264 -16.18 29.17 -12.00
N LYS A 265 -17.01 28.73 -12.96
CA LYS A 265 -17.85 29.63 -13.75
C LYS A 265 -18.87 30.37 -12.89
N ILE A 266 -19.58 29.69 -11.99
CA ILE A 266 -20.58 30.32 -11.10
C ILE A 266 -19.94 31.41 -10.24
N ILE A 267 -18.76 31.16 -9.68
CA ILE A 267 -18.06 32.11 -8.81
C ILE A 267 -17.55 33.31 -9.61
N LEU A 268 -17.03 33.09 -10.82
CA LEU A 268 -16.42 34.13 -11.65
C LEU A 268 -17.43 34.91 -12.50
N SER A 269 -18.63 34.37 -12.73
CA SER A 269 -19.68 35.05 -13.49
C SER A 269 -20.63 35.80 -12.56
N ASN A 270 -20.72 37.12 -12.73
CA ASN A 270 -21.80 37.94 -12.14
C ASN A 270 -23.17 37.70 -12.83
N GLU A 271 -23.31 36.65 -13.64
CA GLU A 271 -24.51 36.39 -14.45
C GLU A 271 -25.48 35.44 -13.73
N ARG A 272 -26.77 35.78 -13.76
CA ARG A 272 -27.84 34.92 -13.23
C ARG A 272 -27.89 33.58 -13.98
N PHE A 273 -27.92 32.49 -13.21
CA PHE A 273 -27.91 31.05 -13.56
C PHE A 273 -28.57 30.58 -14.87
N GLY A 274 -29.48 31.32 -15.49
CA GLY A 274 -30.27 30.89 -16.65
C GLY A 274 -29.55 30.91 -18.00
N LYS A 275 -28.37 31.53 -18.14
CA LYS A 275 -27.68 31.71 -19.44
C LYS A 275 -26.36 30.95 -19.62
N LEU A 276 -25.87 30.25 -18.59
CA LEU A 276 -24.53 29.65 -18.60
C LEU A 276 -24.45 28.22 -19.19
N ILE A 277 -25.59 27.65 -19.60
CA ILE A 277 -25.72 26.25 -20.08
C ILE A 277 -26.55 26.18 -21.38
N GLU A 278 -26.43 27.19 -22.24
CA GLU A 278 -26.60 27.04 -23.70
C GLU A 278 -25.21 27.00 -24.35
#